data_AF-A0A2J7R9B0-F1
#
_entry.id   AF-A0A2J7R9B0-F1
#
_cell.length_a   1.000
_cell.length_b   1.000
_cell.length_c   1.000
_cell.angle_alpha   90.00
_cell.angle_beta   90.00
_cell.angle_gamma   90.00
#
_symmetry.space_group_name_H-M   'P 1'
#
loop_
_entity.id
_entity.type
_entity.pdbx_description
1 polymer ?
#
loop_
_entity_poly.entity_id
_entity_poly.type
_entity_poly.pdbx_seq_one_letter_code
_entity_poly.pdbx_strand_id
1 'polypeptide(L)'
;MEDVAVCVSLCSTDTTGMVAVTRSGVLHLYRHQLNGKCSKPLKPAVTVQIASDTGQSRDAVQPIPILGAVKQGPNILIAHGSPVFLSFESICPKGHEKVLCLVRQDPRENVKSRDAVISKVKVPEDDDVEYVSQTATVATPLKRGKKLKTDVPMEERLDNLSLTRQEAVSHKPPQADSMAHLLMQGLHSKDKKILQSVLMQKDPVLISGTVMRLSLQCIVPLLKELVTLIQGKTIASQIAVLWLKAVIKSHAGQLMANSDVRDTLSPVLGLVETRLGLLAPLLRLRGRLDLLVDQIGESSKGNVAGDFGESLLVFQDQDSDEGSEIEEIALGSESEDHWEELSDMDREEEEEEEGEGQADEVDMLN
;
A
#
# COMPACT_ATOMS: atom_id res chain seq x y z
N MET A 1 20.67 -3.74 -16.68
CA MET A 1 20.78 -3.33 -15.27
C MET A 1 21.20 -4.55 -14.48
N GLU A 2 22.30 -4.52 -13.73
CA GLU A 2 22.78 -5.69 -12.98
C GLU A 2 21.81 -6.04 -11.82
N ASP A 3 21.57 -7.32 -11.59
CA ASP A 3 20.70 -7.77 -10.49
C ASP A 3 21.45 -7.76 -9.16
N VAL A 4 21.41 -6.61 -8.50
CA VAL A 4 22.18 -6.33 -7.27
C VAL A 4 21.54 -7.01 -6.06
N ALA A 5 22.38 -7.53 -5.16
CA ALA A 5 21.93 -8.05 -3.87
C ALA A 5 21.37 -6.91 -2.98
N VAL A 6 20.11 -7.03 -2.56
CA VAL A 6 19.41 -6.08 -1.69
C VAL A 6 19.57 -6.45 -0.22
N CYS A 7 19.63 -7.74 0.09
CA CYS A 7 19.78 -8.25 1.45
C CYS A 7 20.80 -9.38 1.47
N VAL A 8 21.71 -9.37 2.44
CA VAL A 8 22.71 -10.42 2.64
C VAL A 8 22.72 -10.84 4.10
N SER A 9 22.74 -12.16 4.35
CA SER A 9 22.84 -12.74 5.68
C SER A 9 23.87 -13.85 5.70
N LEU A 10 24.76 -13.82 6.70
CA LEU A 10 25.85 -14.77 6.87
C LEU A 10 25.67 -15.54 8.17
N CYS A 11 25.91 -16.84 8.15
CA CYS A 11 25.98 -17.68 9.33
C CYS A 11 27.23 -18.57 9.23
N SER A 12 28.09 -18.51 10.25
CA SER A 12 29.32 -19.30 10.31
C SER A 12 29.26 -20.22 11.51
N THR A 13 29.01 -21.50 11.26
CA THR A 13 29.15 -22.57 12.27
C THR A 13 30.38 -23.42 11.93
N ASP A 14 30.23 -24.41 11.04
CA ASP A 14 31.34 -25.27 10.56
C ASP A 14 31.67 -25.02 9.07
N THR A 15 30.62 -24.77 8.28
CA THR A 15 30.71 -24.27 6.90
C THR A 15 30.03 -22.91 6.85
N THR A 16 30.66 -21.91 6.27
CA THR A 16 30.06 -20.58 6.14
C THR A 16 28.95 -20.62 5.09
N GLY A 17 27.72 -20.38 5.54
CA GLY A 17 26.56 -20.21 4.68
C GLY A 17 26.23 -18.74 4.52
N MET A 18 26.15 -18.27 3.29
CA MET A 18 25.72 -16.92 2.96
C MET A 18 24.45 -16.97 2.12
N VAL A 19 23.48 -16.14 2.45
CA VAL A 19 22.25 -15.98 1.69
C VAL A 19 22.23 -14.55 1.15
N ALA A 20 21.94 -14.38 -0.13
CA ALA A 20 21.77 -13.10 -0.77
C ALA A 20 20.42 -13.07 -1.50
N VAL A 21 19.62 -12.03 -1.26
CA VAL A 21 18.37 -11.76 -1.98
C VAL A 21 18.64 -10.67 -2.99
N THR A 22 18.30 -10.91 -4.25
CA THR A 22 18.50 -10.00 -5.37
C THR A 22 17.32 -9.05 -5.55
N ARG A 23 17.48 -8.01 -6.38
CA ARG A 23 16.42 -7.05 -6.68
C ARG A 23 15.27 -7.70 -7.44
N SER A 24 15.54 -8.73 -8.24
CA SER A 24 14.51 -9.53 -8.90
C SER A 24 13.65 -10.38 -7.94
N GLY A 25 13.97 -10.40 -6.65
CA GLY A 25 13.24 -11.18 -5.65
C GLY A 25 13.66 -12.64 -5.59
N VAL A 26 14.83 -12.97 -6.15
CA VAL A 26 15.41 -14.31 -6.15
C VAL A 26 16.43 -14.44 -5.01
N LEU A 27 16.40 -15.57 -4.30
CA LEU A 27 17.33 -15.85 -3.22
C LEU A 27 18.44 -16.80 -3.69
N HIS A 28 19.69 -16.44 -3.44
CA HIS A 28 20.86 -17.28 -3.69
C HIS A 28 21.53 -17.68 -2.39
N LEU A 29 21.74 -18.98 -2.21
CA LEU A 29 22.48 -19.57 -1.11
C LEU A 29 23.88 -19.96 -1.59
N TYR A 30 24.91 -19.46 -0.91
CA TYR A 30 26.30 -19.80 -1.10
C TYR A 30 26.78 -20.61 0.10
N ARG A 31 27.55 -21.67 -0.16
CA ARG A 31 28.20 -22.48 0.88
C ARG A 31 29.69 -22.49 0.60
N HIS A 32 30.48 -22.15 1.61
CA HIS A 32 31.93 -22.16 1.48
C HIS A 32 32.61 -22.51 2.81
N GLN A 33 33.71 -23.25 2.73
CA GLN A 33 34.61 -23.43 3.86
C GLN A 33 35.71 -22.39 3.75
N LEU A 34 35.90 -21.57 4.79
CA LEU A 34 36.89 -20.50 4.81
C LEU A 34 38.30 -21.08 5.02
N ASN A 35 38.90 -21.64 3.96
CA ASN A 35 40.23 -22.26 4.00
C ASN A 35 41.33 -21.45 3.28
N GLY A 36 41.10 -20.16 3.03
CA GLY A 36 42.11 -19.28 2.42
C GLY A 36 41.49 -18.14 1.60
N LYS A 37 42.32 -17.48 0.77
CA LYS A 37 41.86 -16.43 -0.15
C LYS A 37 41.15 -17.07 -1.35
N CYS A 38 39.92 -16.64 -1.63
CA CYS A 38 39.19 -17.09 -2.80
C CYS A 38 39.64 -16.26 -4.03
N SER A 39 40.30 -16.90 -4.99
CA SER A 39 40.80 -16.24 -6.21
C SER A 39 39.73 -16.08 -7.30
N LYS A 40 38.60 -16.77 -7.17
CA LYS A 40 37.48 -16.74 -8.13
C LYS A 40 36.19 -16.36 -7.41
N PRO A 41 35.25 -15.65 -8.06
CA PRO A 41 33.93 -15.39 -7.49
C PRO A 41 33.20 -16.70 -7.18
N LEU A 42 32.54 -16.76 -6.02
CA LEU A 42 31.75 -17.93 -5.65
C LEU A 42 30.47 -18.00 -6.47
N LYS A 43 30.15 -19.20 -6.94
CA LYS A 43 28.86 -19.50 -7.58
C LYS A 43 27.82 -19.87 -6.50
N PRO A 44 26.54 -19.54 -6.72
CA PRO A 44 25.47 -19.94 -5.82
C PRO A 44 25.34 -21.47 -5.82
N ALA A 45 25.21 -22.04 -4.63
CA ALA A 45 24.99 -23.47 -4.44
C ALA A 45 23.51 -23.85 -4.70
N VAL A 46 22.58 -22.99 -4.26
CA VAL A 46 21.13 -23.16 -4.48
C VAL A 46 20.52 -21.80 -4.79
N THR A 47 19.63 -21.75 -5.75
CA THR A 47 18.78 -20.59 -6.04
C THR A 47 17.35 -20.92 -5.65
N VAL A 48 16.67 -20.03 -4.92
CA VAL A 48 15.29 -20.22 -4.48
C VAL A 48 14.41 -19.15 -5.12
N GLN A 49 13.31 -19.59 -5.70
CA GLN A 49 12.28 -18.76 -6.29
C GLN A 49 10.91 -19.17 -5.75
N ILE A 50 9.96 -18.24 -5.71
CA ILE A 50 8.60 -18.52 -5.26
C ILE A 50 7.65 -18.19 -6.39
N ALA A 51 6.77 -19.12 -6.70
CA ALA A 51 5.71 -19.00 -7.69
C ALA A 51 4.35 -19.00 -6.98
N SER A 52 3.40 -18.23 -7.53
CA SER A 52 2.02 -18.24 -7.09
C SER A 52 1.37 -19.59 -7.38
N ASP A 53 0.65 -20.13 -6.41
CA ASP A 53 -0.22 -21.28 -6.60
C ASP A 53 -1.47 -20.88 -7.39
N THR A 54 -1.57 -21.29 -8.65
CA THR A 54 -2.71 -21.01 -9.54
C THR A 54 -3.79 -22.10 -9.49
N GLY A 55 -3.63 -23.15 -8.67
CA GLY A 55 -4.59 -24.24 -8.57
C GLY A 55 -4.86 -24.92 -9.93
N GLN A 56 -6.13 -25.04 -10.33
CA GLN A 56 -6.56 -25.55 -11.65
C GLN A 56 -6.90 -24.42 -12.65
N SER A 57 -6.73 -23.15 -12.27
CA SER A 57 -6.94 -22.03 -13.17
C SER A 57 -5.85 -22.02 -14.25
N ARG A 58 -6.22 -21.69 -15.49
CA ARG A 58 -5.26 -21.51 -16.61
C ARG A 58 -4.52 -20.16 -16.53
N ASP A 59 -4.60 -19.46 -15.40
CA ASP A 59 -3.93 -18.20 -15.18
C ASP A 59 -2.41 -18.34 -15.24
N ALA A 60 -1.75 -17.29 -15.75
CA ALA A 60 -0.30 -17.22 -15.81
C ALA A 60 0.31 -17.27 -14.40
N VAL A 61 1.22 -18.23 -14.17
CA VAL A 61 1.94 -18.37 -12.90
C VAL A 61 2.81 -17.13 -12.66
N GLN A 62 2.49 -16.36 -11.62
CA GLN A 62 3.21 -15.15 -11.27
C GLN A 62 4.29 -15.42 -10.22
N PRO A 63 5.51 -14.86 -10.35
CA PRO A 63 6.51 -14.98 -9.32
C PRO A 63 6.15 -14.12 -8.10
N ILE A 64 6.31 -14.69 -6.90
CA ILE A 64 6.17 -13.98 -5.62
C ILE A 64 7.59 -13.57 -5.17
N PRO A 65 7.92 -12.27 -5.08
CA PRO A 65 9.28 -11.85 -4.77
C PRO A 65 9.64 -12.12 -3.32
N ILE A 66 10.88 -12.58 -3.09
CA ILE A 66 11.50 -12.63 -1.78
C ILE A 66 12.08 -11.24 -1.49
N LEU A 67 11.64 -10.62 -0.39
CA LEU A 67 12.04 -9.27 0.00
C LEU A 67 13.20 -9.26 1.00
N GLY A 68 13.36 -10.34 1.75
CA GLY A 68 14.44 -10.47 2.72
C GLY A 68 14.64 -11.91 3.15
N ALA A 69 15.86 -12.23 3.60
CA ALA A 69 16.17 -13.54 4.14
C ALA A 69 17.24 -13.47 5.23
N VAL A 70 17.11 -14.35 6.22
CA VAL A 70 18.06 -14.48 7.33
C VAL A 70 18.49 -15.93 7.44
N LYS A 71 19.80 -16.17 7.44
CA LYS A 71 20.38 -17.50 7.57
C LYS A 71 20.44 -17.91 9.05
N GLN A 72 19.80 -19.01 9.42
CA GLN A 72 19.79 -19.56 10.79
C GLN A 72 20.23 -21.03 10.79
N GLY A 73 21.54 -21.29 10.86
CA GLY A 73 22.09 -22.65 10.88
C GLY A 73 21.69 -23.44 9.61
N PRO A 74 20.97 -24.58 9.71
CA PRO A 74 20.47 -25.31 8.53
C PRO A 74 19.31 -24.60 7.83
N ASN A 75 18.55 -23.77 8.54
CA ASN A 75 17.32 -23.14 8.06
C ASN A 75 17.59 -21.75 7.47
N ILE A 76 16.65 -21.25 6.68
CA ILE A 76 16.64 -19.89 6.14
C ILE A 76 15.25 -19.33 6.40
N LEU A 77 15.17 -18.26 7.18
CA LEU A 77 13.93 -17.52 7.33
C LEU A 77 13.80 -16.59 6.14
N ILE A 78 12.75 -16.74 5.35
CA ILE A 78 12.45 -15.90 4.19
C ILE A 78 11.24 -15.04 4.47
N ALA A 79 11.25 -13.83 3.93
CA ALA A 79 10.13 -12.90 3.89
C ALA A 79 9.74 -12.70 2.42
N HIS A 80 8.55 -13.12 2.03
CA HIS A 80 8.08 -13.09 0.65
C HIS A 80 6.70 -12.47 0.52
N GLY A 81 6.37 -11.95 -0.66
CA GLY A 81 5.11 -11.26 -0.95
C GLY A 81 5.33 -9.82 -1.37
N SER A 82 4.39 -8.95 -1.00
CA SER A 82 4.46 -7.52 -1.27
C SER A 82 4.91 -6.78 0.00
N PRO A 83 5.53 -5.58 -0.09
CA PRO A 83 5.82 -4.76 1.09
C PRO A 83 4.60 -4.49 2.00
N VAL A 84 3.39 -4.62 1.46
CA VAL A 84 2.12 -4.50 2.19
C VAL A 84 1.61 -5.85 2.72
N PHE A 85 1.84 -6.92 1.96
CA PHE A 85 1.39 -8.28 2.30
C PHE A 85 2.60 -9.22 2.39
N LEU A 86 3.27 -9.15 3.54
CA LEU A 86 4.45 -9.96 3.86
C LEU A 86 4.05 -11.26 4.53
N SER A 87 4.62 -12.36 4.06
CA SER A 87 4.57 -13.67 4.70
C SER A 87 5.99 -14.12 5.08
N PHE A 88 6.11 -14.80 6.21
CA PHE A 88 7.38 -15.29 6.73
C PHE A 88 7.36 -16.82 6.81
N GLU A 89 8.40 -17.46 6.32
CA GLU A 89 8.51 -18.91 6.33
C GLU A 89 9.96 -19.33 6.59
N SER A 90 10.14 -20.46 7.28
CA SER A 90 11.45 -21.09 7.46
C SER A 90 11.63 -22.23 6.48
N ILE A 91 12.62 -22.14 5.60
CA ILE A 91 12.92 -23.14 4.57
C ILE A 91 14.26 -23.83 4.83
N CYS A 92 14.34 -25.10 4.45
CA CYS A 92 15.53 -25.94 4.61
C CYS A 92 15.96 -26.51 3.25
N PRO A 93 16.69 -25.76 2.40
CA PRO A 93 17.07 -26.24 1.07
C PRO A 93 18.03 -27.44 1.18
N LYS A 94 17.51 -28.64 0.87
CA LYS A 94 18.26 -29.90 0.85
C LYS A 94 19.23 -29.91 -0.35
N GLY A 95 20.39 -30.53 -0.18
CA GLY A 95 21.60 -30.30 -0.98
C GLY A 95 21.63 -30.80 -2.43
N HIS A 96 20.51 -31.17 -3.05
CA HIS A 96 20.51 -31.82 -4.37
C HIS A 96 20.00 -30.95 -5.53
N GLU A 97 19.25 -29.87 -5.25
CA GLU A 97 18.64 -29.02 -6.28
C GLU A 97 19.42 -27.71 -6.46
N LYS A 98 19.79 -27.39 -7.71
CA LYS A 98 20.43 -26.09 -8.04
C LYS A 98 19.42 -24.94 -8.01
N VAL A 99 18.16 -25.23 -8.32
CA VAL A 99 17.04 -24.28 -8.31
C VAL A 99 15.89 -24.94 -7.55
N LEU A 100 15.41 -24.28 -6.50
CA LEU A 100 14.28 -24.68 -5.68
C LEU A 100 13.14 -23.70 -5.95
N CYS A 101 12.06 -24.18 -6.57
CA CYS A 101 10.85 -23.40 -6.79
C CYS A 101 9.82 -23.75 -5.72
N LEU A 102 9.41 -22.76 -4.92
CA LEU A 102 8.38 -22.92 -3.91
C LEU A 102 7.05 -22.43 -4.48
N VAL A 103 6.01 -23.25 -4.43
CA VAL A 103 4.66 -22.83 -4.84
C VAL A 103 3.90 -22.37 -3.59
N ARG A 104 3.41 -21.13 -3.59
CA ARG A 104 2.72 -20.51 -2.45
C ARG A 104 1.51 -19.74 -2.93
N GLN A 105 0.44 -19.74 -2.14
CA GLN A 105 -0.69 -18.85 -2.38
C GLN A 105 -0.23 -17.39 -2.25
N ASP A 106 -0.65 -16.52 -3.17
CA ASP A 106 -0.31 -15.11 -3.09
C ASP A 106 -1.04 -14.49 -1.87
N PRO A 107 -0.31 -13.86 -0.93
CA PRO A 107 -0.90 -13.18 0.22
C PRO A 107 -1.99 -12.15 -0.13
N ARG A 108 -2.03 -11.66 -1.38
CA ARG A 108 -3.07 -10.75 -1.90
C ARG A 108 -4.43 -11.44 -2.09
N GLU A 109 -4.46 -12.72 -2.47
CA GLU A 109 -5.72 -13.45 -2.75
C GLU A 109 -6.51 -13.78 -1.47
N ASN A 110 -5.83 -13.85 -0.33
CA ASN A 110 -6.48 -14.06 0.98
C ASN A 110 -7.49 -12.94 1.33
N VAL A 111 -7.37 -11.75 0.75
CA VAL A 111 -8.29 -10.62 0.99
C VAL A 111 -9.56 -10.76 0.14
N LYS A 112 -9.45 -11.20 -1.12
CA LYS A 112 -10.61 -11.32 -2.03
C LYS A 112 -11.63 -12.37 -1.58
N SER A 113 -11.17 -13.46 -0.96
CA SER A 113 -12.05 -14.52 -0.44
C SER A 113 -13.01 -14.04 0.66
N ARG A 114 -12.73 -12.90 1.31
CA ARG A 114 -13.59 -12.32 2.35
C ARG A 114 -14.72 -11.43 1.82
N ASP A 115 -14.55 -10.85 0.63
CA ASP A 115 -15.55 -9.95 0.04
C ASP A 115 -16.75 -10.70 -0.59
N ALA A 116 -16.55 -11.94 -1.04
CA ALA A 116 -17.61 -12.75 -1.66
C ALA A 116 -18.78 -13.10 -0.71
N VAL A 117 -18.60 -12.98 0.60
CA VAL A 117 -19.64 -13.30 1.60
C VAL A 117 -20.50 -12.06 1.96
N ILE A 118 -20.09 -10.84 1.58
CA ILE A 118 -20.66 -9.58 2.08
C ILE A 118 -21.41 -8.78 0.98
N SER A 119 -21.59 -9.31 -0.23
CA SER A 119 -22.18 -8.56 -1.36
C SER A 119 -23.73 -8.48 -1.41
N LYS A 120 -24.48 -8.81 -0.35
CA LYS A 120 -25.94 -8.58 -0.30
C LYS A 120 -26.29 -7.19 0.26
N VAL A 121 -25.83 -6.13 -0.39
CA VAL A 121 -26.28 -4.75 -0.07
C VAL A 121 -27.11 -4.22 -1.21
N LYS A 122 -28.40 -3.98 -0.93
CA LYS A 122 -29.41 -3.45 -1.84
C LYS A 122 -29.22 -1.93 -1.95
N VAL A 123 -29.03 -1.42 -3.17
CA VAL A 123 -28.90 0.01 -3.49
C VAL A 123 -30.28 0.69 -3.35
N PRO A 124 -30.41 1.82 -2.64
CA PRO A 124 -31.59 2.65 -2.77
C PRO A 124 -31.39 3.67 -3.90
N GLU A 125 -32.34 3.70 -4.84
CA GLU A 125 -32.56 4.81 -5.76
C GLU A 125 -33.24 5.94 -4.98
N ASP A 126 -32.68 7.14 -4.99
CA ASP A 126 -33.43 8.39 -4.82
C ASP A 126 -32.64 9.56 -5.44
N ASP A 127 -33.38 10.39 -6.17
CA ASP A 127 -32.94 11.25 -7.27
C ASP A 127 -32.81 12.73 -6.85
N ASP A 128 -32.17 12.99 -5.71
CA ASP A 128 -31.88 14.38 -5.29
C ASP A 128 -30.65 14.44 -4.38
N VAL A 129 -29.49 14.71 -4.98
CA VAL A 129 -28.23 14.96 -4.26
C VAL A 129 -27.74 16.38 -4.58
N GLU A 130 -27.89 17.28 -3.61
CA GLU A 130 -27.39 18.65 -3.67
C GLU A 130 -25.87 18.67 -3.43
N TYR A 131 -25.09 18.99 -4.47
CA TYR A 131 -23.62 19.09 -4.40
C TYR A 131 -23.19 20.44 -3.81
N VAL A 132 -22.66 20.45 -2.58
CA VAL A 132 -22.00 21.65 -2.03
C VAL A 132 -20.52 21.69 -2.43
N SER A 133 -20.21 22.46 -3.46
CA SER A 133 -18.83 22.83 -3.82
C SER A 133 -18.28 23.90 -2.86
N GLN A 134 -17.19 23.61 -2.15
CA GLN A 134 -16.59 24.53 -1.18
C GLN A 134 -15.60 25.51 -1.82
N THR A 135 -16.11 26.57 -2.45
CA THR A 135 -15.35 27.81 -2.67
C THR A 135 -16.28 29.02 -2.63
N ALA A 136 -16.57 29.52 -1.43
CA ALA A 136 -17.01 30.90 -1.24
C ALA A 136 -16.69 31.36 0.19
N THR A 137 -15.68 32.22 0.30
CA THR A 137 -15.41 33.03 1.48
C THR A 137 -16.58 34.00 1.70
N VAL A 138 -17.36 33.80 2.77
CA VAL A 138 -18.30 34.81 3.26
C VAL A 138 -17.75 35.39 4.56
N ALA A 139 -17.23 36.60 4.43
CA ALA A 139 -16.96 37.49 5.56
C ALA A 139 -18.30 38.07 6.07
N THR A 140 -18.52 38.02 7.39
CA THR A 140 -19.55 38.84 8.05
C THR A 140 -18.98 39.53 9.30
N PRO A 141 -19.42 40.76 9.62
CA PRO A 141 -18.77 41.65 10.56
C PRO A 141 -19.26 41.46 12.01
N LEU A 142 -18.36 41.55 12.98
CA LEU A 142 -18.69 41.58 14.41
C LEU A 142 -18.57 43.02 14.95
N LYS A 143 -19.70 43.63 15.31
CA LYS A 143 -19.74 44.85 16.14
C LYS A 143 -20.00 44.49 17.62
N ARG A 144 -18.98 44.79 18.43
CA ARG A 144 -18.92 45.19 19.85
C ARG A 144 -20.11 44.88 20.80
N GLY A 145 -19.78 44.10 21.84
CA GLY A 145 -19.55 44.67 23.18
C GLY A 145 -20.28 44.04 24.36
N LYS A 146 -19.55 43.44 25.31
CA LYS A 146 -19.60 43.77 26.76
C LYS A 146 -18.46 43.09 27.52
N LYS A 147 -17.77 43.88 28.36
CA LYS A 147 -16.76 43.45 29.32
C LYS A 147 -17.33 42.41 30.30
N LEU A 148 -16.60 41.32 30.53
CA LEU A 148 -16.56 40.66 31.84
C LEU A 148 -15.11 40.32 32.15
N LYS A 149 -14.57 40.99 33.16
CA LYS A 149 -13.26 40.70 33.73
C LYS A 149 -13.43 39.48 34.63
N THR A 150 -12.62 38.45 34.40
CA THR A 150 -12.38 37.39 35.38
C THR A 150 -10.90 37.45 35.69
N ASP A 151 -10.53 38.31 36.65
CA ASP A 151 -9.22 38.30 37.26
C ASP A 151 -9.18 37.07 38.18
N VAL A 152 -8.69 35.94 37.66
CA VAL A 152 -8.15 34.88 38.52
C VAL A 152 -6.70 35.27 38.79
N PRO A 153 -6.32 35.52 40.06
CA PRO A 153 -4.99 35.99 40.40
C PRO A 153 -3.94 34.94 40.00
N MET A 154 -2.80 35.41 39.48
CA MET A 154 -1.68 34.57 39.04
C MET A 154 -1.20 33.61 40.13
N GLU A 155 -1.41 33.97 41.40
CA GLU A 155 -1.08 33.20 42.60
C GLU A 155 -1.86 31.87 42.67
N GLU A 156 -3.14 31.85 42.32
CA GLU A 156 -3.97 30.63 42.33
C GLU A 156 -3.68 29.72 41.12
N ARG A 157 -3.17 30.30 40.03
CA ARG A 157 -2.62 29.53 38.89
C ARG A 157 -1.25 28.94 39.20
N LEU A 158 -0.47 29.58 40.08
CA LEU A 158 0.83 29.10 40.55
C LEU A 158 0.68 28.03 41.64
N ASP A 159 -0.38 28.07 42.44
CA ASP A 159 -0.60 27.07 43.49
C ASP A 159 -1.00 25.69 42.95
N ASN A 160 -1.71 25.66 41.82
CA ASN A 160 -1.96 24.42 41.08
C ASN A 160 -0.71 23.85 40.39
N LEU A 161 0.35 24.65 40.24
CA LEU A 161 1.67 24.23 39.73
C LEU A 161 2.66 23.89 40.86
N SER A 162 2.46 24.42 42.07
CA SER A 162 3.34 24.21 43.24
C SER A 162 3.07 22.86 43.91
N LEU A 163 1.85 22.34 43.86
CA LEU A 163 1.44 21.06 44.47
C LEU A 163 2.01 19.79 43.80
N THR A 164 2.75 19.89 42.68
CA THR A 164 3.44 18.74 42.05
C THR A 164 4.97 18.80 42.18
N ARG A 165 5.51 19.82 42.86
CA ARG A 165 6.97 19.93 43.05
C ARG A 165 7.36 19.63 44.49
N GLN A 166 7.27 18.36 44.86
CA GLN A 166 8.15 17.82 45.90
C GLN A 166 8.51 16.36 45.61
N GLU A 167 9.82 16.18 45.38
CA GLU A 167 10.61 14.95 45.48
C GLU A 167 10.52 13.90 44.36
N ALA A 168 11.22 14.18 43.25
CA ALA A 168 11.94 13.12 42.52
C ALA A 168 13.15 13.70 41.76
N VAL A 169 14.32 13.29 42.24
CA VAL A 169 15.66 13.21 41.64
C VAL A 169 15.74 13.48 40.13
N SER A 170 16.64 14.41 39.75
CA SER A 170 17.27 14.61 38.43
C SER A 170 16.90 13.63 37.31
N HIS A 171 15.72 13.80 36.73
CA HIS A 171 15.42 13.37 35.37
C HIS A 171 14.52 14.44 34.76
N LYS A 172 14.90 14.98 33.59
CA LYS A 172 13.99 15.75 32.73
C LYS A 172 12.65 14.99 32.72
N PRO A 173 11.49 15.64 32.99
CA PRO A 173 10.22 14.94 32.82
C PRO A 173 10.21 14.37 31.39
N PRO A 174 9.90 13.08 31.20
CA PRO A 174 9.87 12.53 29.86
C PRO A 174 8.86 13.38 29.09
N GLN A 175 9.28 13.94 27.95
CA GLN A 175 8.44 14.85 27.17
C GLN A 175 7.05 14.25 26.88
N ALA A 176 6.94 12.92 26.88
CA ALA A 176 5.70 12.16 26.79
C ALA A 176 4.68 12.38 27.93
N ASP A 177 5.12 12.59 29.18
CA ASP A 177 4.22 12.83 30.34
C ASP A 177 3.54 14.19 30.23
N SER A 178 4.35 15.23 29.94
CA SER A 178 3.85 16.58 29.69
C SER A 178 2.88 16.59 28.50
N MET A 179 3.20 15.85 27.44
CA MET A 179 2.35 15.77 26.25
C MET A 179 1.05 14.99 26.49
N ALA A 180 1.07 13.93 27.30
CA ALA A 180 -0.15 13.20 27.67
C ALA A 180 -1.11 14.08 28.47
N HIS A 181 -0.59 14.88 29.41
CA HIS A 181 -1.38 15.82 30.18
C HIS A 181 -1.99 16.91 29.29
N LEU A 182 -1.20 17.48 28.36
CA LEU A 182 -1.71 18.45 27.38
C LEU A 182 -2.77 17.85 26.45
N LEU A 183 -2.61 16.59 26.04
CA LEU A 183 -3.60 15.91 25.20
C LEU A 183 -4.90 15.68 25.96
N MET A 184 -4.84 15.18 27.19
CA MET A 184 -6.03 15.01 28.04
C MET A 184 -6.75 16.34 28.26
N GLN A 185 -5.99 17.39 28.57
CA GLN A 185 -6.54 18.74 28.71
C GLN A 185 -7.21 19.21 27.42
N GLY A 186 -6.55 19.08 26.27
CA GLY A 186 -7.09 19.47 24.97
C GLY A 186 -8.35 18.71 24.59
N LEU A 187 -8.43 17.42 24.92
CA LEU A 187 -9.60 16.58 24.67
C LEU A 187 -10.77 16.95 25.58
N HIS A 188 -10.51 17.24 26.87
CA HIS A 188 -11.53 17.67 27.82
C HIS A 188 -12.07 19.07 27.50
N SER A 189 -11.19 20.02 27.14
CA SER A 189 -11.57 21.41 26.83
C SER A 189 -12.02 21.62 25.39
N LYS A 190 -11.83 20.61 24.51
CA LYS A 190 -12.02 20.70 23.05
C LYS A 190 -11.26 21.87 22.42
N ASP A 191 -10.10 22.23 22.99
CA ASP A 191 -9.25 23.31 22.48
C ASP A 191 -8.46 22.84 21.25
N LYS A 192 -8.92 23.26 20.08
CA LYS A 192 -8.31 22.92 18.78
C LYS A 192 -6.84 23.34 18.68
N LYS A 193 -6.40 24.41 19.36
CA LYS A 193 -4.99 24.85 19.27
C LYS A 193 -4.07 23.90 20.03
N ILE A 194 -4.49 23.47 21.22
CA ILE A 194 -3.74 22.50 22.03
C ILE A 194 -3.73 21.14 21.31
N LEU A 195 -4.89 20.70 20.83
CA LEU A 195 -5.00 19.45 20.08
C LEU A 195 -4.12 19.46 18.83
N GLN A 196 -4.11 20.55 18.04
CA GLN A 196 -3.21 20.66 16.90
C GLN A 196 -1.73 20.64 17.30
N SER A 197 -1.35 21.33 18.37
CA SER A 197 0.04 21.35 18.86
C SER A 197 0.54 19.95 19.20
N VAL A 198 -0.30 19.13 19.84
CA VAL A 198 0.06 17.77 20.24
C VAL A 198 -0.06 16.77 19.09
N LEU A 199 -1.19 16.77 18.38
CA LEU A 199 -1.50 15.78 17.34
C LEU A 199 -0.70 15.97 16.05
N MET A 200 -0.04 17.12 15.86
CA MET A 200 0.90 17.32 14.74
C MET A 200 2.31 16.81 15.03
N GLN A 201 2.55 16.22 16.20
CA GLN A 201 3.83 15.60 16.51
C GLN A 201 4.00 14.28 15.74
N LYS A 202 5.17 14.11 15.12
CA LYS A 202 5.47 13.00 14.20
C LYS A 202 6.39 11.91 14.77
N ASP A 203 6.98 12.14 15.94
CA ASP A 203 7.94 11.20 16.54
C ASP A 203 7.20 9.95 17.06
N PRO A 204 7.38 8.76 16.45
CA PRO A 204 6.65 7.56 16.82
C PRO A 204 6.92 7.09 18.25
N VAL A 205 8.12 7.33 18.78
CA VAL A 205 8.48 6.94 20.16
C VAL A 205 7.70 7.80 21.15
N LEU A 206 7.67 9.11 20.90
CA LEU A 206 6.93 10.06 21.72
C LEU A 206 5.41 9.82 21.64
N ILE A 207 4.87 9.58 20.43
CA ILE A 207 3.46 9.25 20.23
C ILE A 207 3.07 8.01 21.03
N SER A 208 3.83 6.91 20.88
CA SER A 208 3.56 5.66 21.60
C SER A 208 3.66 5.86 23.11
N GLY A 209 4.67 6.59 23.59
CA GLY A 209 4.85 6.88 25.00
C GLY A 209 3.73 7.73 25.59
N THR A 210 3.16 8.66 24.81
CA THR A 210 2.02 9.49 25.21
C THR A 210 0.71 8.72 25.20
N VAL A 211 0.46 7.90 24.18
CA VAL A 211 -0.75 7.08 24.08
C VAL A 211 -0.83 6.08 25.24
N MET A 212 0.26 5.38 25.58
CA MET A 212 0.27 4.41 26.67
C MET A 212 -0.09 5.00 28.05
N ARG A 213 0.04 6.31 28.22
CA ARG A 213 -0.22 7.03 29.48
C ARG A 213 -1.57 7.73 29.50
N LEU A 214 -2.35 7.60 28.43
CA LEU A 214 -3.65 8.22 28.32
C LEU A 214 -4.69 7.46 29.16
N SER A 215 -5.56 8.20 29.85
CA SER A 215 -6.71 7.61 30.54
C SER A 215 -7.71 7.01 29.55
N LEU A 216 -8.35 5.90 29.93
CA LEU A 216 -9.34 5.18 29.12
C LEU A 216 -10.49 6.09 28.65
N GLN A 217 -10.86 7.07 29.47
CA GLN A 217 -11.95 8.01 29.17
C GLN A 217 -11.62 8.95 27.99
N CYS A 218 -10.34 9.13 27.67
CA CYS A 218 -9.88 10.02 26.62
C CYS A 218 -9.74 9.31 25.26
N ILE A 219 -9.82 7.98 25.20
CA ILE A 219 -9.57 7.20 23.97
C ILE A 219 -10.64 7.46 22.91
N VAL A 220 -11.93 7.41 23.27
CA VAL A 220 -13.03 7.64 22.30
C VAL A 220 -13.06 9.09 21.79
N PRO A 221 -12.93 10.14 22.64
CA PRO A 221 -12.76 11.51 22.18
C PRO A 221 -11.56 11.69 21.24
N LEU A 222 -10.42 11.07 21.58
CA LEU A 222 -9.23 11.09 20.74
C LEU A 222 -9.48 10.46 19.38
N LEU A 223 -10.17 9.31 19.33
CA LEU A 223 -10.49 8.62 18.09
C LEU A 223 -11.32 9.51 17.15
N LYS A 224 -12.32 10.24 17.69
CA LYS A 224 -13.13 11.17 16.91
C LYS A 224 -12.30 12.31 16.31
N GLU A 225 -11.39 12.92 17.08
CA GLU A 225 -10.48 13.95 16.57
C GLU A 225 -9.46 13.40 15.57
N LEU A 226 -9.02 12.15 15.72
CA LEU A 226 -8.13 11.51 14.74
C LEU A 226 -8.86 11.24 13.42
N VAL A 227 -10.13 10.80 13.46
CA VAL A 227 -10.94 10.58 12.26
C VAL A 227 -11.10 11.88 11.47
N THR A 228 -11.41 13.00 12.14
CA THR A 228 -11.53 14.31 11.47
C THR A 228 -10.21 14.78 10.86
N LEU A 229 -9.08 14.52 11.54
CA LEU A 229 -7.74 14.83 11.00
C LEU A 229 -7.36 13.94 9.81
N ILE A 230 -7.74 12.66 9.84
CA ILE A 230 -7.48 11.69 8.75
C ILE A 230 -8.20 12.09 7.47
N GLN A 231 -9.43 12.61 7.59
CA GLN A 231 -10.22 13.17 6.48
C GLN A 231 -9.66 14.50 5.96
N GLY A 232 -8.75 15.15 6.70
CA GLY A 232 -8.13 16.41 6.34
C GLY A 232 -7.00 16.32 5.31
N LYS A 233 -6.25 17.42 5.16
CA LYS A 233 -5.16 17.56 4.17
C LYS A 233 -4.00 16.60 4.43
N THR A 234 -3.30 16.23 3.36
CA THR A 234 -2.29 15.15 3.25
C THR A 234 -1.36 14.97 4.45
N ILE A 235 -0.65 16.02 4.90
CA ILE A 235 0.33 15.91 6.01
C ILE A 235 -0.36 15.59 7.34
N ALA A 236 -1.46 16.28 7.64
CA ALA A 236 -2.25 16.04 8.86
C ALA A 236 -2.82 14.62 8.87
N SER A 237 -3.29 14.15 7.71
CA SER A 237 -3.79 12.79 7.52
C SER A 237 -2.70 11.74 7.79
N GLN A 238 -1.48 11.93 7.27
CA GLN A 238 -0.36 11.02 7.52
C GLN A 238 0.02 10.94 9.00
N ILE A 239 0.10 12.09 9.68
CA ILE A 239 0.45 12.13 11.11
C ILE A 239 -0.67 11.49 11.93
N ALA A 240 -1.94 11.81 11.63
CA ALA A 240 -3.09 11.23 12.33
C ALA A 240 -3.16 9.70 12.17
N VAL A 241 -2.74 9.15 11.03
CA VAL A 241 -2.61 7.69 10.85
C VAL A 241 -1.54 7.10 11.78
N LEU A 242 -0.43 7.80 12.05
CA LEU A 242 0.59 7.33 13.02
C LEU A 242 0.00 7.26 14.44
N TRP A 243 -0.73 8.29 14.84
CA TRP A 243 -1.44 8.33 16.11
C TRP A 243 -2.49 7.24 16.22
N LEU A 244 -3.31 7.05 15.18
CA LEU A 244 -4.34 6.01 15.15
C LEU A 244 -3.71 4.60 15.29
N LYS A 245 -2.60 4.34 14.59
CA LYS A 245 -1.86 3.07 14.74
C LYS A 245 -1.37 2.85 16.17
N ALA A 246 -0.86 3.89 16.83
CA ALA A 246 -0.39 3.79 18.21
C ALA A 246 -1.55 3.53 19.20
N VAL A 247 -2.70 4.17 18.99
CA VAL A 247 -3.93 3.97 19.79
C VAL A 247 -4.43 2.54 19.63
N ILE A 248 -4.58 2.05 18.40
CA ILE A 248 -5.02 0.68 18.14
C ILE A 248 -4.05 -0.33 18.78
N LYS A 249 -2.74 -0.13 18.63
CA LYS A 249 -1.74 -1.05 19.19
C LYS A 249 -1.76 -1.10 20.71
N SER A 250 -1.95 0.04 21.38
CA SER A 250 -1.88 0.13 22.84
C SER A 250 -3.21 -0.23 23.51
N HIS A 251 -4.34 0.02 22.85
CA HIS A 251 -5.68 -0.05 23.43
C HIS A 251 -6.66 -0.97 22.67
N ALA A 252 -6.16 -1.92 21.87
CA ALA A 252 -6.97 -2.85 21.08
C ALA A 252 -8.05 -3.55 21.91
N GLY A 253 -7.70 -4.06 23.10
CA GLY A 253 -8.64 -4.77 23.96
C GLY A 253 -9.83 -3.91 24.40
N GLN A 254 -9.59 -2.63 24.71
CA GLN A 254 -10.67 -1.71 25.10
C GLN A 254 -11.50 -1.26 23.90
N LEU A 255 -10.87 -1.07 22.74
CA LEU A 255 -11.56 -0.73 21.50
C LEU A 255 -12.49 -1.87 21.05
N MET A 256 -12.07 -3.13 21.19
CA MET A 256 -12.91 -4.29 20.86
C MET A 256 -14.10 -4.46 21.80
N ALA A 257 -13.98 -4.04 23.06
CA ALA A 257 -15.06 -4.13 24.04
C ALA A 257 -16.15 -3.06 23.84
N ASN A 258 -15.90 -2.03 23.04
CA ASN A 258 -16.82 -0.92 22.84
C ASN A 258 -17.48 -1.01 21.46
N SER A 259 -18.81 -1.16 21.42
CA SER A 259 -19.60 -1.28 20.20
C SER A 259 -19.51 -0.04 19.30
N ASP A 260 -19.38 1.13 19.89
CA ASP A 260 -19.46 2.42 19.19
C ASP A 260 -18.20 2.70 18.35
N VAL A 261 -17.12 1.94 18.59
CA VAL A 261 -15.85 2.07 17.88
C VAL A 261 -16.03 1.76 16.40
N ARG A 262 -16.90 0.80 16.04
CA ARG A 262 -17.19 0.44 14.65
C ARG A 262 -17.68 1.63 13.85
N ASP A 263 -18.65 2.35 14.39
CA ASP A 263 -19.26 3.50 13.72
C ASP A 263 -18.28 4.67 13.61
N THR A 264 -17.47 4.89 14.65
CA THR A 264 -16.43 5.94 14.60
C THR A 264 -15.30 5.66 13.62
N LEU A 265 -14.95 4.38 13.38
CA LEU A 265 -13.90 3.99 12.43
C LEU A 265 -14.39 3.76 11.01
N SER A 266 -15.71 3.60 10.80
CA SER A 266 -16.31 3.39 9.48
C SER A 266 -15.83 4.41 8.42
N PRO A 267 -15.77 5.73 8.69
CA PRO A 267 -15.27 6.70 7.71
C PRO A 267 -13.78 6.51 7.37
N VAL A 268 -12.98 6.01 8.31
CA VAL A 268 -11.56 5.71 8.08
C VAL A 268 -11.42 4.47 7.21
N LEU A 269 -12.26 3.47 7.40
CA LEU A 269 -12.28 2.25 6.57
C LEU A 269 -12.60 2.61 5.12
N GLY A 270 -13.67 3.36 4.86
CA GLY A 270 -14.00 3.81 3.50
C GLY A 270 -12.89 4.67 2.87
N LEU A 271 -12.18 5.48 3.65
CA LEU A 271 -11.03 6.23 3.15
C LEU A 271 -9.86 5.31 2.77
N VAL A 272 -9.66 4.21 3.51
CA VAL A 272 -8.62 3.23 3.18
C VAL A 272 -9.00 2.48 1.89
N GLU A 273 -10.25 2.03 1.76
CA GLU A 273 -10.75 1.35 0.57
C GLU A 273 -10.63 2.21 -0.70
N THR A 274 -11.06 3.47 -0.64
CA THR A 274 -10.92 4.40 -1.77
C THR A 274 -9.46 4.63 -2.17
N ARG A 275 -8.56 4.79 -1.19
CA ARG A 275 -7.11 4.91 -1.47
C ARG A 275 -6.51 3.64 -2.05
N LEU A 276 -6.96 2.48 -1.61
CA LEU A 276 -6.53 1.19 -2.15
C LEU A 276 -7.02 1.00 -3.59
N GLY A 277 -8.27 1.39 -3.89
CA GLY A 277 -8.81 1.36 -5.26
C GLY A 277 -8.01 2.23 -6.25
N LEU A 278 -7.48 3.37 -5.79
CA LEU A 278 -6.64 4.24 -6.61
C LEU A 278 -5.20 3.73 -6.81
N LEU A 279 -4.77 2.69 -6.09
CA LEU A 279 -3.38 2.21 -6.15
C LEU A 279 -3.02 1.67 -7.54
N ALA A 280 -3.88 0.83 -8.13
CA ALA A 280 -3.65 0.26 -9.45
C ALA A 280 -3.55 1.31 -10.58
N PRO A 281 -4.50 2.28 -10.72
CA PRO A 281 -4.37 3.33 -11.72
C PRO A 281 -3.16 4.24 -11.47
N LEU A 282 -2.81 4.55 -10.21
CA LEU A 282 -1.61 5.35 -9.90
C LEU A 282 -0.31 4.63 -10.26
N LEU A 283 -0.23 3.30 -10.06
CA LEU A 283 0.92 2.51 -10.47
C LEU A 283 1.05 2.44 -12.00
N ARG A 284 -0.07 2.31 -12.73
CA ARG A 284 -0.07 2.38 -14.21
C ARG A 284 0.41 3.75 -14.70
N LEU A 285 -0.09 4.82 -14.10
CA LEU A 285 0.34 6.19 -14.43
C LEU A 285 1.84 6.38 -14.16
N ARG A 286 2.32 5.94 -13.00
CA ARG A 286 3.74 5.98 -12.66
C ARG A 286 4.58 5.24 -13.71
N GLY A 287 4.18 4.04 -14.11
CA GLY A 287 4.91 3.29 -15.14
C GLY A 287 4.98 4.03 -16.48
N ARG A 288 3.88 4.66 -16.92
CA ARG A 288 3.87 5.48 -18.14
C ARG A 288 4.75 6.72 -18.01
N LEU A 289 4.74 7.38 -16.86
CA LEU A 289 5.60 8.53 -16.59
C LEU A 289 7.08 8.13 -16.56
N ASP A 290 7.41 7.00 -15.96
CA ASP A 290 8.77 6.47 -15.93
C ASP A 290 9.27 6.22 -17.36
N LEU A 291 8.46 5.62 -18.24
CA LEU A 291 8.79 5.44 -19.66
C LEU A 291 9.00 6.78 -20.40
N LEU A 292 8.14 7.77 -20.18
CA LEU A 292 8.27 9.09 -20.81
C LEU A 292 9.53 9.83 -20.33
N VAL A 293 9.84 9.73 -19.04
CA VAL A 293 11.06 10.33 -18.47
C VAL A 293 12.31 9.69 -19.06
N ASP A 294 12.31 8.37 -19.25
CA ASP A 294 13.42 7.65 -19.89
C ASP A 294 13.58 8.09 -21.37
N GLN A 295 12.49 8.19 -22.14
CA GLN A 295 12.51 8.64 -23.53
C GLN A 295 12.99 10.10 -23.68
N ILE A 296 12.61 11.00 -22.77
CA ILE A 296 13.11 12.38 -22.74
C ILE A 296 14.61 12.39 -22.38
N GLY A 297 15.03 11.53 -21.45
CA GLY A 297 16.42 11.37 -21.06
C GLY A 297 17.33 10.84 -22.18
N GLU A 298 16.81 9.97 -23.05
CA GLU A 298 17.51 9.41 -24.21
C GLU A 298 17.52 10.37 -25.40
N SER A 299 16.39 11.00 -25.73
CA SER A 299 16.34 12.03 -26.80
C SER A 299 17.21 13.25 -26.48
N SER A 300 17.35 13.62 -25.21
CA SER A 300 18.28 14.69 -24.81
C SER A 300 19.76 14.29 -24.90
N LYS A 301 20.08 12.99 -24.96
CA LYS A 301 21.45 12.45 -25.15
C LYS A 301 21.74 12.10 -26.61
N GLY A 302 20.72 11.97 -27.46
CA GLY A 302 20.82 11.60 -28.88
C GLY A 302 21.32 12.70 -29.83
N ASN A 303 21.66 13.90 -29.35
CA ASN A 303 22.21 14.97 -30.19
C ASN A 303 23.74 15.06 -30.19
N VAL A 304 24.44 14.04 -29.69
CA VAL A 304 25.91 13.94 -29.82
C VAL A 304 26.31 12.52 -30.22
N ALA A 305 26.65 12.40 -31.51
CA ALA A 305 27.38 11.31 -32.17
C ALA A 305 26.58 10.10 -32.70
N GLY A 306 26.74 9.87 -34.00
CA GLY A 306 26.24 8.74 -34.78
C GLY A 306 25.90 9.22 -36.19
N ASP A 307 26.87 9.49 -37.05
CA ASP A 307 27.45 8.45 -37.93
C ASP A 307 26.33 7.72 -38.70
N PHE A 308 26.19 8.09 -39.97
CA PHE A 308 25.25 7.49 -40.92
C PHE A 308 25.73 6.07 -41.24
N GLY A 309 25.46 5.13 -40.35
CA GLY A 309 25.58 3.70 -40.60
C GLY A 309 24.45 3.26 -41.52
N GLU A 310 24.77 3.14 -42.81
CA GLU A 310 24.10 2.44 -43.91
C GLU A 310 22.70 1.87 -43.62
N SER A 311 21.70 2.49 -44.27
CA SER A 311 20.36 1.95 -44.46
C SER A 311 20.45 0.57 -45.13
N LEU A 312 20.14 -0.49 -44.39
CA LEU A 312 20.19 -1.88 -44.84
C LEU A 312 18.91 -2.31 -45.59
N LEU A 313 18.33 -1.44 -46.42
CA LEU A 313 17.21 -1.78 -47.30
C LEU A 313 17.37 -1.04 -48.64
N VAL A 314 18.05 -1.69 -49.58
CA VAL A 314 18.04 -1.32 -51.00
C VAL A 314 17.02 -2.23 -51.69
N PHE A 315 15.83 -1.69 -51.97
CA PHE A 315 14.93 -2.30 -52.95
C PHE A 315 15.51 -2.02 -54.33
N GLN A 316 15.83 -3.09 -55.07
CA GLN A 316 16.36 -3.03 -56.42
C GLN A 316 15.31 -3.63 -57.34
N ASP A 317 14.41 -2.79 -57.86
CA ASP A 317 13.47 -3.20 -58.90
C ASP A 317 14.24 -3.29 -60.23
N GLN A 318 14.39 -4.51 -60.73
CA GLN A 318 14.78 -4.79 -62.11
C GLN A 318 13.50 -5.12 -62.88
N ASP A 319 13.12 -4.22 -63.80
CA ASP A 319 12.47 -4.43 -65.11
C ASP A 319 12.00 -3.04 -65.58
N SER A 320 12.73 -2.34 -66.45
CA SER A 320 12.76 -2.49 -67.91
C SER A 320 11.43 -2.17 -68.60
N ASP A 321 11.33 -0.89 -69.00
CA ASP A 321 10.73 -0.32 -70.22
C ASP A 321 9.21 -0.20 -70.44
N GLU A 322 8.90 1.01 -70.93
CA GLU A 322 7.75 1.47 -71.73
C GLU A 322 6.36 1.64 -71.08
N GLY A 323 6.04 2.91 -70.79
CA GLY A 323 4.92 3.57 -71.47
C GLY A 323 3.55 3.63 -70.79
N SER A 324 3.16 4.87 -70.47
CA SER A 324 1.78 5.41 -70.44
C SER A 324 0.97 5.34 -69.13
N GLU A 325 0.65 6.56 -68.67
CA GLU A 325 -0.62 7.02 -68.10
C GLU A 325 -1.09 6.59 -66.69
N ILE A 326 -1.26 7.63 -65.85
CA ILE A 326 -2.34 7.85 -64.87
C ILE A 326 -2.21 6.93 -63.63
N GLU A 327 -2.05 7.44 -62.41
CA GLU A 327 -3.14 8.08 -61.66
C GLU A 327 -2.59 8.80 -60.42
N GLU A 328 -3.08 10.02 -60.21
CA GLU A 328 -2.92 10.83 -59.02
C GLU A 328 -3.62 10.14 -57.84
N ILE A 329 -2.86 9.52 -56.92
CA ILE A 329 -3.43 9.00 -55.67
C ILE A 329 -2.99 9.87 -54.51
N ALA A 330 -4.02 10.48 -53.94
CA ALA A 330 -4.01 11.46 -52.87
C ALA A 330 -3.30 10.98 -51.59
N LEU A 331 -2.65 11.95 -50.95
CA LEU A 331 -2.22 11.91 -49.56
C LEU A 331 -3.46 11.71 -48.65
N GLY A 332 -3.74 10.45 -48.29
CA GLY A 332 -4.75 10.06 -47.30
C GLY A 332 -4.07 9.63 -46.00
N SER A 333 -3.88 10.58 -45.09
CA SER A 333 -3.51 10.35 -43.70
C SER A 333 -4.75 9.95 -42.92
N GLU A 334 -5.06 8.65 -42.83
CA GLU A 334 -6.19 8.14 -42.05
C GLU A 334 -5.84 6.80 -41.40
N SER A 335 -5.61 6.80 -40.08
CA SER A 335 -5.85 5.66 -39.19
C SER A 335 -5.62 6.11 -37.74
N GLU A 336 -6.41 7.10 -37.32
CA GLU A 336 -6.82 7.25 -35.93
C GLU A 336 -8.05 6.34 -35.75
N ASP A 337 -8.27 5.82 -34.54
CA ASP A 337 -9.45 5.04 -34.09
C ASP A 337 -9.50 3.52 -34.37
N HIS A 338 -8.84 2.71 -33.51
CA HIS A 338 -9.24 1.30 -33.34
C HIS A 338 -8.87 0.70 -31.96
N TRP A 339 -9.42 1.17 -30.83
CA TRP A 339 -9.28 0.44 -29.54
C TRP A 339 -10.51 0.45 -28.61
N GLU A 340 -11.72 0.70 -29.12
CA GLU A 340 -12.97 0.56 -28.35
C GLU A 340 -13.76 -0.71 -28.71
N GLU A 341 -13.12 -1.88 -28.75
CA GLU A 341 -13.83 -3.13 -29.09
C GLU A 341 -13.38 -4.30 -28.21
N LEU A 342 -13.45 -4.14 -26.88
CA LEU A 342 -13.33 -5.26 -25.92
C LEU A 342 -14.26 -5.13 -24.70
N SER A 343 -15.25 -4.24 -24.70
CA SER A 343 -16.17 -4.09 -23.54
C SER A 343 -17.47 -4.90 -23.63
N ASP A 344 -17.81 -5.50 -24.78
CA ASP A 344 -19.19 -5.93 -25.04
C ASP A 344 -19.36 -7.45 -25.27
N MET A 345 -18.45 -8.28 -24.71
CA MET A 345 -18.50 -9.75 -24.89
C MET A 345 -19.01 -10.55 -23.66
N ASP A 346 -19.83 -9.95 -22.78
CA ASP A 346 -20.39 -10.63 -21.60
C ASP A 346 -21.92 -10.40 -21.39
N ARG A 347 -22.66 -10.11 -22.47
CA ARG A 347 -24.14 -10.11 -22.43
C ARG A 347 -24.70 -10.68 -23.72
N GLU A 348 -24.87 -11.99 -23.77
CA GLU A 348 -25.92 -12.69 -24.53
C GLU A 348 -25.69 -14.20 -24.39
N GLU A 349 -26.28 -14.82 -23.36
CA GLU A 349 -26.58 -16.27 -23.35
C GLU A 349 -27.54 -16.61 -22.21
N GLU A 350 -28.71 -15.96 -22.18
CA GLU A 350 -29.89 -16.51 -21.50
C GLU A 350 -31.13 -16.09 -22.31
N GLU A 351 -31.61 -16.97 -23.21
CA GLU A 351 -33.04 -17.31 -23.36
C GLU A 351 -33.26 -18.31 -24.53
N GLU A 352 -34.04 -19.35 -24.21
CA GLU A 352 -34.82 -20.27 -25.07
C GLU A 352 -34.35 -21.73 -25.17
N GLU A 353 -34.86 -22.56 -24.23
CA GLU A 353 -35.48 -23.85 -24.59
C GLU A 353 -36.62 -24.17 -23.59
N GLU A 354 -37.84 -23.75 -23.91
CA GLU A 354 -39.07 -24.43 -23.44
C GLU A 354 -39.63 -25.27 -24.61
N GLY A 355 -39.95 -26.54 -24.35
CA GLY A 355 -40.53 -27.41 -25.39
C GLY A 355 -40.77 -28.88 -25.04
N GLU A 356 -41.58 -29.12 -24.00
CA GLU A 356 -42.53 -30.25 -23.82
C GLU A 356 -42.10 -31.74 -23.84
N GLY A 357 -42.51 -32.47 -22.77
CA GLY A 357 -43.26 -33.72 -22.93
C GLY A 357 -42.79 -34.96 -22.15
N GLN A 358 -43.34 -35.19 -20.94
CA GLN A 358 -44.27 -36.30 -20.63
C GLN A 358 -44.32 -36.57 -19.12
N ALA A 359 -45.52 -36.41 -18.59
CA ALA A 359 -45.93 -36.91 -17.28
C ALA A 359 -46.21 -38.41 -17.39
N ASP A 360 -45.63 -39.20 -16.49
CA ASP A 360 -46.16 -40.50 -16.08
C ASP A 360 -45.64 -40.79 -14.66
N GLU A 361 -46.40 -40.39 -13.65
CA GLU A 361 -46.28 -40.94 -12.30
C GLU A 361 -47.63 -41.57 -11.94
N VAL A 362 -47.70 -42.88 -12.18
CA VAL A 362 -48.79 -43.76 -11.77
C VAL A 362 -48.63 -44.03 -10.28
N ASP A 363 -49.54 -43.43 -9.52
CA ASP A 363 -49.89 -43.80 -8.16
C ASP A 363 -50.44 -45.24 -8.18
N MET A 364 -49.74 -46.19 -7.54
CA MET A 364 -50.31 -47.49 -7.19
C MET A 364 -50.22 -47.68 -5.68
N LEU A 365 -51.30 -47.29 -5.01
CA LEU A 365 -51.74 -47.91 -3.78
C LEU A 365 -52.29 -49.31 -4.08
N ASN A 366 -51.66 -50.32 -3.47
CA ASN A 366 -52.34 -51.46 -2.86
C ASN A 366 -51.46 -52.10 -1.79
#